data_AF-A0A661AZQ6-F1
#
_entry.id   AF-A0A661AZQ6-F1
#
_cell.length_a   1.000
_cell.length_b   1.000
_cell.length_c   1.000
_cell.angle_alpha   90.00
_cell.angle_beta   90.00
_cell.angle_gamma   90.00
#
_symmetry.space_group_name_H-M   'P 1'
#
loop_
_entity.id
_entity.type
_entity.pdbx_description
1 polymer ?
#
loop_
_entity_poly.entity_id
_entity_poly.type
_entity_poly.pdbx_seq_one_letter_code
_entity_poly.pdbx_strand_id
1 'polypeptide(L)'
;MANIIDIDLYSSPEDIGSPLRATSLRKPYTSLLYVLFFLTVGMVIYFYFSSHEYQGAVAEAPTPKPLPKKPPLSVIVRKNLVRWSSFIKGVVVFNPEILVSNGEEDFLCYFSSSSIDEAWKIKDSLKSISKAPQIIDTATVNGEFKYVIRGKLKNAPHQNPAQPVQKFMRTTVMNFIDSLAAAKGLAKPERIQIGISNVEGGECFRYMMSSSGSLIQIGRFFSDVIKIDYSISPQALAVEKTDSLYSLKVIWGLYDFQKPADTTKVVSK
;
A
#
# COMPACT_ATOMS: atom_id res chain seq x y z
N MET A 1 12.17 -6.07 -48.72
CA MET A 1 10.70 -5.87 -48.76
C MET A 1 10.11 -7.13 -49.36
N ALA A 2 9.40 -7.93 -48.56
CA ALA A 2 8.81 -9.21 -49.00
C ALA A 2 7.31 -9.02 -49.28
N ASN A 3 6.86 -9.49 -50.44
CA ASN A 3 5.47 -9.45 -50.91
C ASN A 3 4.71 -10.74 -50.58
N ILE A 4 3.40 -10.57 -50.51
CA ILE A 4 2.35 -11.39 -49.89
C ILE A 4 1.91 -12.57 -50.79
N ILE A 5 1.81 -13.76 -50.16
CA ILE A 5 0.77 -14.83 -50.11
C ILE A 5 -0.24 -14.96 -51.28
N ASP A 6 -0.47 -16.19 -51.79
CA ASP A 6 -1.81 -16.84 -51.72
C ASP A 6 -1.83 -18.37 -51.96
N ILE A 7 -2.77 -19.02 -51.28
CA ILE A 7 -3.01 -20.48 -51.18
C ILE A 7 -4.21 -20.84 -52.06
N ASP A 8 -4.15 -21.97 -52.77
CA ASP A 8 -5.31 -22.53 -53.44
C ASP A 8 -5.61 -23.96 -52.94
N LEU A 9 -6.83 -24.15 -52.46
CA LEU A 9 -7.39 -25.38 -51.89
C LEU A 9 -8.56 -25.78 -52.80
N TYR A 10 -8.47 -26.97 -53.41
CA TYR A 10 -9.52 -27.99 -53.59
C TYR A 10 -9.44 -28.74 -54.94
N SER A 11 -9.39 -30.06 -54.84
CA SER A 11 -10.07 -31.07 -55.69
C SER A 11 -9.87 -32.42 -54.98
N SER A 12 -10.79 -33.39 -54.97
CA SER A 12 -11.49 -33.98 -56.12
C SER A 12 -12.70 -34.83 -55.68
N PRO A 13 -13.58 -35.23 -56.62
CA PRO A 13 -14.93 -35.75 -56.43
C PRO A 13 -15.00 -37.29 -56.52
N GLU A 14 -16.16 -37.89 -56.25
CA GLU A 14 -16.84 -38.79 -57.21
C GLU A 14 -18.23 -39.24 -56.71
N ASP A 15 -19.11 -39.33 -57.70
CA ASP A 15 -20.55 -39.62 -57.74
C ASP A 15 -20.71 -41.11 -58.17
N ILE A 16 -21.74 -41.89 -57.84
CA ILE A 16 -22.95 -42.13 -58.66
C ILE A 16 -23.73 -43.30 -58.04
N GLY A 17 -25.08 -43.26 -58.05
CA GLY A 17 -25.89 -44.45 -58.38
C GLY A 17 -26.94 -44.98 -57.37
N SER A 18 -28.18 -44.51 -57.51
CA SER A 18 -29.47 -44.88 -56.85
C SER A 18 -30.01 -46.31 -57.15
N PRO A 19 -31.24 -46.75 -56.75
CA PRO A 19 -32.10 -46.53 -55.55
C PRO A 19 -32.80 -47.82 -55.02
N LEU A 20 -33.35 -47.82 -53.78
CA LEU A 20 -34.76 -48.17 -53.44
C LEU A 20 -34.99 -48.61 -51.97
N ARG A 21 -36.00 -47.94 -51.39
CA ARG A 21 -36.99 -48.37 -50.37
C ARG A 21 -36.64 -48.41 -48.87
N ALA A 22 -37.20 -47.37 -48.23
CA ALA A 22 -37.96 -47.40 -46.97
C ALA A 22 -37.22 -47.79 -45.69
N THR A 23 -36.55 -46.81 -45.07
CA THR A 23 -36.43 -46.69 -43.60
C THR A 23 -35.63 -45.43 -43.23
N SER A 24 -36.25 -44.25 -43.21
CA SER A 24 -35.57 -43.11 -42.57
C SER A 24 -36.43 -42.07 -41.87
N LEU A 25 -37.76 -42.22 -41.83
CA LEU A 25 -38.58 -41.32 -41.00
C LEU A 25 -38.42 -41.56 -39.50
N ARG A 26 -37.85 -42.70 -39.04
CA ARG A 26 -37.57 -42.89 -37.60
C ARG A 26 -36.44 -42.01 -37.06
N LYS A 27 -35.47 -41.59 -37.90
CA LYS A 27 -34.29 -40.83 -37.47
C LYS A 27 -34.57 -39.35 -37.14
N PRO A 28 -35.38 -38.59 -37.91
CA PRO A 28 -35.66 -37.20 -37.54
C PRO A 28 -36.57 -37.10 -36.31
N TYR A 29 -37.57 -37.97 -36.15
CA TYR A 29 -38.50 -37.87 -35.01
C TYR A 29 -37.85 -38.28 -33.68
N THR A 30 -36.96 -39.28 -33.66
CA THR A 30 -36.21 -39.62 -32.43
C THR A 30 -35.21 -38.53 -32.07
N SER A 31 -34.51 -37.96 -33.05
CA SER A 31 -33.61 -36.81 -32.83
C SER A 31 -34.37 -35.58 -32.30
N LEU A 32 -35.52 -35.26 -32.89
CA LEU A 32 -36.38 -34.16 -32.45
C LEU A 32 -36.90 -34.40 -31.03
N LEU A 33 -37.29 -35.63 -30.69
CA LEU A 33 -37.79 -35.99 -29.36
C LEU A 33 -36.67 -35.87 -28.30
N TYR A 34 -35.45 -36.29 -28.62
CA TYR A 34 -34.30 -36.08 -27.73
C TYR A 34 -34.01 -34.60 -27.53
N VAL A 35 -34.00 -33.80 -28.60
CA VAL A 35 -33.77 -32.34 -28.51
C VAL A 35 -34.85 -31.67 -27.64
N LEU A 36 -36.12 -32.01 -27.83
CA LEU A 36 -37.22 -31.51 -26.99
C LEU A 36 -37.12 -31.98 -25.54
N PHE A 37 -36.67 -33.22 -25.31
CA PHE A 37 -36.44 -33.72 -23.96
C PHE A 37 -35.29 -32.98 -23.27
N PHE A 38 -34.17 -32.73 -23.95
CA PHE A 38 -33.06 -31.96 -23.39
C PHE A 38 -33.44 -30.49 -23.15
N LEU A 39 -34.24 -29.89 -24.04
CA LEU A 39 -34.75 -28.53 -23.85
C LEU A 39 -35.70 -28.44 -22.65
N THR A 40 -36.64 -29.38 -22.51
CA THR A 40 -37.61 -29.36 -21.40
C THR A 40 -36.94 -29.68 -20.06
N VAL A 41 -36.04 -30.68 -20.01
CA VAL A 41 -35.26 -30.98 -18.80
C VAL A 41 -34.33 -29.81 -18.45
N GLY A 42 -33.66 -29.20 -19.43
CA GLY A 42 -32.84 -28.01 -19.22
C GLY A 42 -33.65 -26.82 -18.71
N MET A 43 -34.87 -26.62 -19.21
CA MET A 43 -35.77 -25.57 -18.76
C MET A 43 -36.25 -25.84 -17.33
N VAL A 44 -36.62 -27.09 -16.99
CA VAL A 44 -37.02 -27.46 -15.62
C VAL A 44 -35.87 -27.30 -14.64
N ILE A 45 -34.65 -27.71 -15.01
CA ILE A 45 -33.44 -27.51 -14.19
C ILE A 45 -33.14 -26.02 -14.02
N TYR A 46 -33.20 -25.24 -15.10
CA TYR A 46 -33.01 -23.80 -15.05
C TYR A 46 -34.04 -23.12 -14.14
N PHE A 47 -35.33 -23.46 -14.27
CA PHE A 47 -36.36 -22.92 -13.40
C PHE A 47 -36.23 -23.43 -11.97
N TYR A 48 -35.81 -24.67 -11.73
CA TYR A 48 -35.58 -25.20 -10.38
C TYR A 48 -34.42 -24.48 -9.68
N PHE A 49 -33.28 -24.28 -10.35
CA PHE A 49 -32.16 -23.52 -9.80
C PHE A 49 -32.47 -22.02 -9.69
N SER A 50 -33.13 -21.43 -10.68
CA SER A 50 -33.51 -20.02 -10.65
C SER A 50 -34.55 -19.76 -9.53
N SER A 51 -35.54 -20.63 -9.35
CA SER A 51 -36.52 -20.47 -8.27
C SER A 51 -35.95 -20.77 -6.88
N HIS A 52 -34.92 -21.60 -6.74
CA HIS A 52 -34.16 -21.71 -5.49
C HIS A 52 -33.25 -20.50 -5.20
N GLU A 53 -32.72 -19.82 -6.22
CA GLU A 53 -32.06 -18.52 -6.01
C GLU A 53 -33.06 -17.43 -5.58
N TYR A 54 -34.30 -17.46 -6.08
CA TYR A 54 -35.33 -16.48 -5.70
C TYR A 54 -36.04 -16.78 -4.36
N GLN A 55 -36.13 -18.04 -3.93
CA GLN A 55 -36.71 -18.36 -2.60
C GLN A 55 -35.75 -18.08 -1.44
N GLY A 56 -34.44 -18.00 -1.68
CA GLY A 56 -33.46 -17.44 -0.73
C GLY A 56 -33.43 -15.91 -0.70
N ALA A 57 -34.10 -15.23 -1.65
CA ALA A 57 -34.09 -13.78 -1.83
C ALA A 57 -35.31 -13.06 -1.20
N VAL A 58 -36.03 -13.73 -0.29
CA VAL A 58 -36.85 -13.08 0.76
C VAL A 58 -36.11 -13.15 2.10
N ALA A 59 -34.77 -13.17 2.06
CA ALA A 59 -33.98 -12.71 3.18
C ALA A 59 -34.13 -11.18 3.24
N GLU A 60 -34.47 -10.67 4.43
CA GLU A 60 -34.47 -9.26 4.80
C GLU A 60 -33.45 -8.48 3.97
N ALA A 61 -33.90 -7.38 3.33
CA ALA A 61 -33.00 -6.47 2.62
C ALA A 61 -31.75 -6.29 3.48
N PRO A 62 -30.54 -6.60 2.97
CA PRO A 62 -29.35 -6.60 3.80
C PRO A 62 -29.28 -5.23 4.44
N THR A 63 -29.50 -5.16 5.76
CA THR A 63 -29.34 -3.93 6.53
C THR A 63 -28.01 -3.36 6.08
N PRO A 64 -27.97 -2.12 5.54
CA PRO A 64 -26.75 -1.56 5.02
C PRO A 64 -25.72 -1.71 6.12
N LYS A 65 -24.70 -2.56 5.90
CA LYS A 65 -23.64 -2.75 6.88
C LYS A 65 -23.18 -1.34 7.22
N PRO A 66 -23.20 -0.92 8.50
CA PRO A 66 -22.81 0.44 8.84
C PRO A 66 -21.44 0.65 8.22
N LEU A 67 -21.32 1.70 7.37
CA LEU A 67 -20.05 1.98 6.71
C LEU A 67 -18.98 1.99 7.80
N PRO A 68 -17.86 1.27 7.61
CA PRO A 68 -16.82 1.21 8.62
C PRO A 68 -16.45 2.65 8.96
N LYS A 69 -16.67 3.06 10.22
CA LYS A 69 -16.38 4.41 10.69
C LYS A 69 -14.92 4.68 10.35
N LYS A 70 -14.68 5.64 9.44
CA LYS A 70 -13.32 6.07 9.13
C LYS A 70 -12.62 6.45 10.44
N PRO A 71 -11.40 5.97 10.68
CA PRO A 71 -10.69 6.32 11.90
C PRO A 71 -10.47 7.84 11.94
N PRO A 72 -10.52 8.47 13.13
CA PRO A 72 -10.27 9.90 13.26
C PRO A 72 -8.83 10.24 12.88
N LEU A 73 -8.61 11.47 12.40
CA LEU A 73 -7.30 11.95 11.94
C LEU A 73 -6.20 11.75 12.99
N SER A 74 -6.50 11.98 14.27
CA SER A 74 -5.59 11.78 15.40
C SER A 74 -5.02 10.35 15.47
N VAL A 75 -5.84 9.35 15.19
CA VAL A 75 -5.45 7.93 15.20
C VAL A 75 -4.65 7.59 13.94
N ILE A 76 -5.04 8.15 12.78
CA ILE A 76 -4.32 7.96 11.51
C ILE A 76 -2.89 8.50 11.63
N VAL A 77 -2.75 9.76 12.07
CA VAL A 77 -1.44 10.43 12.23
C VAL A 77 -0.56 9.65 13.20
N ARG A 78 -1.12 9.23 14.34
CA ARG A 78 -0.37 8.45 15.32
C ARG A 78 0.09 7.10 14.77
N LYS A 79 -0.79 6.40 14.05
CA LYS A 79 -0.48 5.14 13.40
C LYS A 79 0.64 5.30 12.39
N ASN A 80 0.64 6.37 11.59
CA ASN A 80 1.68 6.68 10.62
C ASN A 80 3.03 6.93 11.32
N LEU A 81 3.04 7.70 12.40
CA LEU A 81 4.27 7.95 13.16
C LEU A 81 4.89 6.67 13.73
N VAL A 82 4.08 5.79 14.33
CA VAL A 82 4.55 4.51 14.89
C VAL A 82 5.04 3.56 13.81
N ARG A 83 4.34 3.51 12.67
CA ARG A 83 4.73 2.74 11.49
C ARG A 83 6.12 3.16 11.02
N TRP A 84 6.37 4.47 10.90
CA TRP A 84 7.67 5.01 10.53
C TRP A 84 8.76 4.68 11.53
N SER A 85 8.51 4.93 12.82
CA SER A 85 9.46 4.63 13.88
C SER A 85 9.92 3.16 13.85
N SER A 86 8.95 2.24 13.71
CA SER A 86 9.22 0.80 13.63
C SER A 86 10.02 0.42 12.39
N PHE A 87 9.69 1.01 11.25
CA PHE A 87 10.39 0.77 10.00
C PHE A 87 11.82 1.30 10.03
N ILE A 88 12.05 2.55 10.46
CA ILE A 88 13.39 3.13 10.54
C ILE A 88 14.26 2.32 11.49
N LYS A 89 13.74 1.95 12.67
CA LYS A 89 14.48 1.10 13.61
C LYS A 89 14.92 -0.23 12.99
N GLY A 90 14.08 -0.83 12.15
CA GLY A 90 14.40 -2.08 11.45
C GLY A 90 15.36 -1.87 10.26
N VAL A 91 15.15 -0.83 9.47
CA VAL A 91 15.91 -0.62 8.22
C VAL A 91 17.36 -0.21 8.47
N VAL A 92 17.61 0.47 9.59
CA VAL A 92 18.95 0.88 10.05
C VAL A 92 19.93 -0.30 10.12
N VAL A 93 19.44 -1.51 10.44
CA VAL A 93 20.27 -2.73 10.53
C VAL A 93 20.87 -3.13 9.18
N PHE A 94 20.20 -2.81 8.07
CA PHE A 94 20.67 -3.14 6.73
C PHE A 94 21.60 -2.08 6.15
N ASN A 95 21.82 -0.97 6.86
CA ASN A 95 22.74 0.11 6.48
C ASN A 95 22.61 0.59 5.02
N PRO A 96 21.40 0.99 4.56
CA PRO A 96 21.22 1.52 3.21
C PRO A 96 22.12 2.74 2.96
N GLU A 97 22.56 2.93 1.72
CA GLU A 97 23.24 4.16 1.31
C GLU A 97 22.25 5.32 1.26
N ILE A 98 21.06 5.07 0.71
CA ILE A 98 19.99 6.04 0.59
C ILE A 98 18.69 5.40 0.99
N LEU A 99 17.88 6.10 1.78
CA LEU A 99 16.51 5.77 2.10
C LEU A 99 15.62 6.98 1.79
N VAL A 100 14.64 6.81 0.92
CA VAL A 100 13.68 7.85 0.55
C VAL A 100 12.26 7.35 0.77
N SER A 101 11.37 8.25 1.16
CA SER A 101 9.95 7.97 1.26
C SER A 101 9.05 9.18 1.02
N ASN A 102 7.85 8.87 0.52
CA ASN A 102 6.70 9.77 0.46
C ASN A 102 6.00 10.00 1.81
N GLY A 103 6.51 9.48 2.93
CA GLY A 103 5.96 9.71 4.28
C GLY A 103 4.64 9.00 4.60
N GLU A 104 4.01 8.32 3.64
CA GLU A 104 2.73 7.64 3.85
C GLU A 104 2.93 6.12 3.95
N GLU A 105 3.25 5.49 2.83
CA GLU A 105 3.31 4.03 2.74
C GLU A 105 4.50 3.52 1.95
N ASP A 106 5.04 4.27 1.00
CA ASP A 106 6.05 3.77 0.07
C ASP A 106 7.45 4.21 0.47
N PHE A 107 8.43 3.35 0.27
CA PHE A 107 9.83 3.69 0.44
C PHE A 107 10.70 3.10 -0.69
N LEU A 108 11.86 3.71 -0.85
CA LEU A 108 12.96 3.25 -1.69
C LEU A 108 14.22 3.19 -0.85
N CYS A 109 14.92 2.06 -0.89
CA CYS A 109 16.23 1.89 -0.29
C CYS A 109 17.25 1.57 -1.38
N TYR A 110 18.38 2.27 -1.36
CA TYR A 110 19.52 2.03 -2.22
C TYR A 110 20.60 1.33 -1.40
N PHE A 111 21.16 0.28 -1.99
CA PHE A 111 22.22 -0.51 -1.39
C PHE A 111 23.33 -0.73 -2.41
N SER A 112 24.55 -0.88 -1.90
CA SER A 112 25.68 -1.43 -2.63
C SER A 112 26.10 -2.73 -1.97
N SER A 113 26.41 -3.75 -2.77
CA SER A 113 26.83 -5.06 -2.29
C SER A 113 27.88 -5.68 -3.20
N SER A 114 28.59 -6.66 -2.67
CA SER A 114 29.58 -7.43 -3.42
C SER A 114 28.96 -8.53 -4.28
N SER A 115 27.70 -8.90 -4.05
CA SER A 115 27.05 -10.04 -4.71
C SER A 115 25.54 -9.91 -4.82
N ILE A 116 24.98 -10.54 -5.86
CA ILE A 116 23.53 -10.62 -6.08
C ILE A 116 22.84 -11.42 -4.95
N ASP A 117 23.51 -12.42 -4.39
CA ASP A 117 22.96 -13.24 -3.29
C ASP A 117 22.73 -12.43 -2.02
N GLU A 118 23.62 -11.47 -1.72
CA GLU A 118 23.45 -10.53 -0.62
C GLU A 118 22.23 -9.62 -0.83
N ALA A 119 22.02 -9.15 -2.06
CA ALA A 119 20.83 -8.37 -2.41
C ALA A 119 19.53 -9.14 -2.17
N TRP A 120 19.48 -10.43 -2.54
CA TRP A 120 18.32 -11.29 -2.28
C TRP A 120 18.10 -11.52 -0.78
N LYS A 121 19.16 -11.76 -0.01
CA LYS A 121 19.08 -11.90 1.46
C LYS A 121 18.53 -10.64 2.13
N ILE A 122 18.97 -9.46 1.71
CA ILE A 122 18.45 -8.18 2.23
C ILE A 122 16.99 -8.01 1.85
N LYS A 123 16.61 -8.26 0.59
CA LYS A 123 15.20 -8.21 0.15
C LYS A 123 14.31 -9.14 0.99
N ASP A 124 14.74 -10.37 1.24
CA ASP A 124 13.96 -11.32 2.03
C ASP A 124 13.90 -10.94 3.51
N SER A 125 15.00 -10.43 4.08
CA SER A 125 15.03 -9.90 5.45
C SER A 125 14.11 -8.69 5.62
N LEU A 126 14.01 -7.83 4.60
CA LEU A 126 13.11 -6.68 4.58
C LEU A 126 11.62 -7.07 4.64
N LYS A 127 11.24 -8.30 4.27
CA LYS A 127 9.85 -8.79 4.40
C LYS A 127 9.37 -8.83 5.86
N SER A 128 10.29 -8.86 6.83
CA SER A 128 9.96 -8.79 8.26
C SER A 128 9.43 -7.40 8.67
N ILE A 129 9.89 -6.32 8.02
CA ILE A 129 9.55 -4.93 8.37
C ILE A 129 8.72 -4.20 7.30
N SER A 130 8.67 -4.74 6.08
CA SER A 130 7.96 -4.17 4.93
C SER A 130 7.01 -5.18 4.28
N LYS A 131 6.07 -4.68 3.49
CA LYS A 131 5.18 -5.45 2.62
C LYS A 131 5.73 -5.40 1.19
N ALA A 132 5.77 -6.57 0.56
CA ALA A 132 6.14 -6.75 -0.84
C ALA A 132 7.42 -5.99 -1.27
N PRO A 133 8.57 -6.19 -0.60
CA PRO A 133 9.83 -5.62 -1.07
C PRO A 133 10.22 -6.22 -2.43
N GLN A 134 10.53 -5.36 -3.39
CA GLN A 134 10.91 -5.71 -4.76
C GLN A 134 12.18 -4.96 -5.15
N ILE A 135 13.12 -5.67 -5.79
CA ILE A 135 14.24 -5.03 -6.46
C ILE A 135 13.70 -4.48 -7.76
N ILE A 136 13.80 -3.16 -7.96
CA ILE A 136 13.22 -2.47 -9.13
C ILE A 136 14.27 -1.97 -10.12
N ASP A 137 15.51 -1.84 -9.67
CA ASP A 137 16.62 -1.36 -10.48
C ASP A 137 17.93 -1.95 -9.96
N THR A 138 18.86 -2.18 -10.89
CA THR A 138 20.15 -2.80 -10.64
C THR A 138 21.20 -2.24 -11.58
N ALA A 139 22.38 -1.91 -11.06
CA ALA A 139 23.51 -1.45 -11.85
C ALA A 139 24.81 -2.01 -11.27
N THR A 140 25.79 -2.25 -12.13
CA THR A 140 27.15 -2.58 -11.70
C THR A 140 28.03 -1.36 -11.92
N VAL A 141 28.56 -0.79 -10.85
CA VAL A 141 29.38 0.42 -10.89
C VAL A 141 30.65 0.17 -10.09
N ASN A 142 31.82 0.35 -10.72
CA ASN A 142 33.13 0.15 -10.08
C ASN A 142 33.33 -1.25 -9.46
N GLY A 143 32.72 -2.29 -10.05
CA GLY A 143 32.80 -3.66 -9.53
C GLY A 143 31.85 -3.95 -8.36
N GLU A 144 31.06 -2.97 -7.91
CA GLU A 144 30.01 -3.17 -6.92
C GLU A 144 28.63 -3.33 -7.57
N PHE A 145 27.83 -4.23 -7.02
CA PHE A 145 26.45 -4.42 -7.42
C PHE A 145 25.55 -3.48 -6.62
N LYS A 146 25.04 -2.44 -7.29
CA LYS A 146 24.09 -1.47 -6.76
C LYS A 146 22.67 -1.87 -7.11
N TYR A 147 21.76 -1.76 -6.16
CA TYR A 147 20.37 -2.13 -6.39
C TYR A 147 19.41 -1.30 -5.55
N VAL A 148 18.20 -1.14 -6.07
CA VAL A 148 17.14 -0.35 -5.45
C VAL A 148 16.01 -1.28 -5.04
N ILE A 149 15.69 -1.28 -3.75
CA ILE A 149 14.53 -1.98 -3.21
C ILE A 149 13.39 -0.99 -2.97
N ARG A 150 12.27 -1.25 -3.62
CA ARG A 150 10.99 -0.61 -3.35
C ARG A 150 10.17 -1.48 -2.41
N GLY A 151 9.49 -0.87 -1.46
CA GLY A 151 8.54 -1.60 -0.63
C GLY A 151 7.48 -0.70 -0.03
N LYS A 152 6.55 -1.33 0.67
CA LYS A 152 5.52 -0.63 1.45
C LYS A 152 5.69 -0.87 2.94
N LEU A 153 5.31 0.10 3.74
CA LEU A 153 5.35 0.00 5.19
C LEU A 153 4.28 -0.97 5.70
N LYS A 154 4.60 -1.73 6.75
CA LYS A 154 3.61 -2.58 7.44
C LYS A 154 2.60 -1.75 8.21
N ASN A 155 1.41 -2.29 8.44
CA ASN A 155 0.41 -1.59 9.25
C ASN A 155 0.87 -1.61 10.71
N ALA A 156 0.85 -0.44 11.37
CA ALA A 156 1.00 -0.40 12.82
C ALA A 156 -0.30 -0.84 13.52
N PRO A 157 -0.20 -1.42 14.73
CA PRO A 157 -1.36 -1.76 15.55
C PRO A 157 -2.16 -0.49 15.91
N HIS A 158 -3.38 -0.67 16.42
CA HIS A 158 -4.21 0.44 16.87
C HIS A 158 -3.47 1.29 17.90
N GLN A 159 -3.64 2.61 17.81
CA GLN A 159 -2.93 3.58 18.64
C GLN A 159 -3.91 4.53 19.31
N ASN A 160 -3.56 4.96 20.52
CA ASN A 160 -4.27 6.03 21.22
C ASN A 160 -4.19 7.34 20.41
N PRO A 161 -5.26 8.16 20.42
CA PRO A 161 -5.27 9.42 19.70
C PRO A 161 -4.26 10.39 20.30
N ALA A 162 -3.48 11.06 19.44
CA ALA A 162 -2.57 12.12 19.86
C ALA A 162 -3.28 13.48 19.96
N GLN A 163 -2.69 14.42 20.70
CA GLN A 163 -3.23 15.77 20.86
C GLN A 163 -3.06 16.61 19.58
N PRO A 164 -4.02 17.48 19.22
CA PRO A 164 -3.84 18.39 18.10
C PRO A 164 -2.77 19.46 18.39
N VAL A 165 -2.12 19.95 17.34
CA VAL A 165 -1.07 20.98 17.42
C VAL A 165 -1.63 22.34 17.01
N GLN A 166 -2.19 23.05 17.98
CA GLN A 166 -2.75 24.38 17.78
C GLN A 166 -1.70 25.38 17.28
N LYS A 167 -2.16 26.44 16.61
CA LYS A 167 -1.31 27.44 15.95
C LYS A 167 -0.17 27.98 16.81
N PHE A 168 -0.45 28.30 18.07
CA PHE A 168 0.53 28.87 18.98
C PHE A 168 1.53 27.83 19.54
N MET A 169 1.24 26.53 19.45
CA MET A 169 2.11 25.47 19.97
C MET A 169 3.14 24.99 18.94
N ARG A 170 3.02 25.36 17.66
CA ARG A 170 3.85 24.82 16.57
C ARG A 170 5.35 24.95 16.82
N THR A 171 5.80 26.14 17.22
CA THR A 171 7.21 26.40 17.53
C THR A 171 7.68 25.56 18.71
N THR A 172 6.84 25.40 19.74
CA THR A 172 7.15 24.58 20.92
C THR A 172 7.30 23.11 20.54
N VAL A 173 6.39 22.57 19.74
CA VAL A 173 6.46 21.19 19.26
C VAL A 173 7.71 20.96 18.41
N MET A 174 8.03 21.88 17.50
CA MET A 174 9.27 21.79 16.72
C MET A 174 10.52 21.91 17.61
N ASN A 175 10.54 22.79 18.61
CA ASN A 175 11.65 22.87 19.57
C ASN A 175 11.83 21.55 20.34
N PHE A 176 10.75 20.83 20.67
CA PHE A 176 10.85 19.50 21.28
C PHE A 176 11.47 18.48 20.33
N ILE A 177 11.07 18.48 19.06
CA ILE A 177 11.67 17.61 18.03
C ILE A 177 13.16 17.93 17.88
N ASP A 178 13.53 19.21 17.83
CA ASP A 178 14.93 19.65 17.68
C ASP A 178 15.76 19.24 18.90
N SER A 179 15.22 19.46 20.11
CA SER A 179 15.87 19.07 21.36
C SER A 179 16.04 17.56 21.45
N LEU A 180 15.06 16.79 20.95
CA LEU A 180 15.15 15.34 20.90
C LEU A 180 16.25 14.89 19.94
N ALA A 181 16.34 15.49 18.75
CA ALA A 181 17.40 15.19 17.78
C ALA A 181 18.79 15.46 18.39
N ALA A 182 18.97 16.63 19.02
CA ALA A 182 20.21 16.97 19.72
C ALA A 182 20.53 15.99 20.86
N ALA A 183 19.53 15.58 21.64
CA ALA A 183 19.69 14.59 22.71
C ALA A 183 20.09 13.20 22.20
N LYS A 184 19.87 12.89 20.91
CA LYS A 184 20.37 11.66 20.27
C LYS A 184 21.71 11.83 19.58
N GLY A 185 22.34 12.99 19.73
CA GLY A 185 23.65 13.29 19.16
C GLY A 185 23.62 13.57 17.66
N LEU A 186 22.44 13.91 17.12
CA LEU A 186 22.36 14.48 15.77
C LEU A 186 22.89 15.92 15.79
N ALA A 187 23.46 16.35 14.67
CA ALA A 187 23.89 17.73 14.48
C ALA A 187 22.70 18.69 14.65
N LYS A 188 22.98 19.93 15.06
CA LYS A 188 21.97 20.94 15.32
C LYS A 188 20.99 21.03 14.13
N PRO A 189 19.69 20.75 14.33
CA PRO A 189 18.74 20.78 13.23
C PRO A 189 18.54 22.18 12.67
N GLU A 190 18.43 22.25 11.35
CA GLU A 190 17.95 23.43 10.63
C GLU A 190 16.50 23.21 10.22
N ARG A 191 15.66 24.23 10.44
CA ARG A 191 14.23 24.13 10.17
C ARG A 191 13.71 25.26 9.29
N ILE A 192 12.83 24.90 8.36
CA ILE A 192 12.17 25.85 7.45
C ILE A 192 10.69 25.53 7.41
N GLN A 193 9.83 26.53 7.60
CA GLN A 193 8.40 26.36 7.37
C GLN A 193 8.13 26.29 5.87
N ILE A 194 7.50 25.20 5.42
CA ILE A 194 7.24 24.97 3.98
C ILE A 194 5.84 25.49 3.59
N GLY A 195 4.86 25.34 4.50
CA GLY A 195 3.51 25.82 4.23
C GLY A 195 2.43 25.16 5.07
N ILE A 196 1.20 25.35 4.62
CA ILE A 196 -0.03 24.86 5.27
C ILE A 196 -0.85 24.14 4.21
N SER A 197 -1.54 23.06 4.59
CA SER A 197 -2.46 22.33 3.70
C SER A 197 -3.68 21.86 4.47
N ASN A 198 -4.86 22.01 3.87
CA ASN A 198 -6.09 21.45 4.41
C ASN A 198 -6.15 19.95 4.12
N VAL A 199 -6.45 19.15 5.14
CA VAL A 199 -6.56 17.69 5.05
C VAL A 199 -7.94 17.25 5.54
N GLU A 200 -8.40 16.05 5.16
CA GLU A 200 -9.68 15.52 5.66
C GLU A 200 -9.64 15.45 7.19
N GLY A 201 -10.47 16.26 7.85
CA GLY A 201 -10.56 16.35 9.31
C GLY A 201 -9.67 17.39 10.00
N GLY A 202 -8.91 18.22 9.28
CA GLY A 202 -8.11 19.28 9.92
C GLY A 202 -7.16 20.07 9.01
N GLU A 203 -6.23 20.79 9.63
CA GLU A 203 -5.13 21.50 8.97
C GLU A 203 -3.79 20.81 9.25
N CYS A 204 -2.88 20.81 8.27
CA CYS A 204 -1.52 20.28 8.42
C CYS A 204 -0.50 21.40 8.16
N PHE A 205 0.35 21.67 9.15
CA PHE A 205 1.47 22.61 9.06
C PHE A 205 2.75 21.86 8.76
N ARG A 206 3.45 22.26 7.70
CA ARG A 206 4.59 21.54 7.16
C ARG A 206 5.90 22.25 7.48
N TYR A 207 6.83 21.52 8.10
CA TYR A 207 8.17 21.98 8.43
C TYR A 207 9.20 21.03 7.83
N MET A 208 10.19 21.57 7.13
CA MET A 208 11.38 20.84 6.75
C MET A 208 12.36 20.89 7.92
N MET A 209 12.93 19.75 8.28
CA MET A 209 14.02 19.62 9.23
C MET A 209 15.19 18.93 8.53
N SER A 210 16.36 19.55 8.57
CA SER A 210 17.62 18.98 8.08
C SER A 210 18.58 18.79 9.25
N SER A 211 19.26 17.66 9.32
CA SER A 211 20.26 17.35 10.34
C SER A 211 21.23 16.30 9.79
N SER A 212 22.27 15.95 10.56
CA SER A 212 23.21 14.90 10.19
C SER A 212 23.65 14.09 11.40
N GLY A 213 24.09 12.86 11.17
CA GLY A 213 24.59 11.97 12.22
C GLY A 213 24.76 10.55 11.72
N SER A 214 25.12 9.62 12.61
CA SER A 214 25.14 8.19 12.26
C SER A 214 23.73 7.65 12.07
N LEU A 215 23.60 6.61 11.25
CA LEU A 215 22.31 5.95 11.01
C LEU A 215 21.68 5.38 12.29
N ILE A 216 22.51 4.94 13.25
CA ILE A 216 22.06 4.49 14.58
C ILE A 216 21.42 5.64 15.37
N GLN A 217 22.02 6.83 15.35
CA GLN A 217 21.45 8.01 16.02
C GLN A 217 20.11 8.42 15.40
N ILE A 218 20.00 8.37 14.06
CA ILE A 218 18.75 8.60 13.35
C ILE A 218 17.68 7.58 13.78
N GLY A 219 18.03 6.29 13.83
CA GLY A 219 17.12 5.24 14.31
C GLY A 219 16.62 5.46 15.75
N ARG A 220 17.51 5.90 16.65
CA ARG A 220 17.16 6.26 18.03
C ARG A 220 16.28 7.50 18.10
N PHE A 221 16.52 8.49 17.26
CA PHE A 221 15.68 9.68 17.16
C PHE A 221 14.25 9.31 16.77
N PHE A 222 14.04 8.59 15.67
CA PHE A 222 12.69 8.15 15.26
C PHE A 222 12.03 7.21 16.28
N SER A 223 12.81 6.44 17.03
CA SER A 223 12.31 5.60 18.13
C SER A 223 11.72 6.42 19.28
N ASP A 224 12.22 7.63 19.52
CA ASP A 224 11.77 8.48 20.63
C ASP A 224 10.77 9.56 20.21
N VAL A 225 10.69 9.92 18.92
CA VAL A 225 9.68 10.89 18.43
C VAL A 225 8.26 10.40 18.75
N ILE A 226 8.03 9.08 18.77
CA ILE A 226 6.73 8.51 19.16
C ILE A 226 6.32 8.86 20.59
N LYS A 227 7.24 9.27 21.46
CA LYS A 227 6.92 9.65 22.84
C LYS A 227 6.28 11.04 22.93
N ILE A 228 6.37 11.83 21.86
CA ILE A 228 5.71 13.12 21.78
C ILE A 228 4.19 12.87 21.65
N ASP A 229 3.41 13.42 22.58
CA ASP A 229 1.95 13.22 22.67
C ASP A 229 1.16 14.11 21.68
N TYR A 230 1.85 14.72 20.73
CA TYR A 230 1.27 15.59 19.72
C TYR A 230 1.07 14.85 18.40
N SER A 231 0.08 15.30 17.64
CA SER A 231 -0.26 14.79 16.32
C SER A 231 0.75 15.30 15.30
N ILE A 232 1.89 14.62 15.27
CA ILE A 232 2.98 14.83 14.33
C ILE A 232 3.20 13.57 13.51
N SER A 233 3.57 13.72 12.23
CA SER A 233 3.99 12.59 11.40
C SER A 233 4.98 13.08 10.34
N PRO A 234 5.96 12.24 9.94
CA PRO A 234 6.68 12.47 8.70
C PRO A 234 5.69 12.50 7.51
N GLN A 235 5.95 13.40 6.57
CA GLN A 235 5.25 13.56 5.28
C GLN A 235 6.21 13.32 4.11
N ALA A 236 7.50 13.42 4.35
CA ALA A 236 8.54 12.91 3.47
C ALA A 236 9.80 12.68 4.30
N LEU A 237 10.63 11.74 3.87
CA LEU A 237 11.88 11.41 4.53
C LEU A 237 12.93 11.09 3.48
N ALA A 238 14.12 11.65 3.65
CA ALA A 238 15.33 11.24 2.95
C ALA A 238 16.46 11.08 3.97
N VAL A 239 17.16 9.97 3.88
CA VAL A 239 18.38 9.67 4.65
C VAL A 239 19.43 9.24 3.65
N GLU A 240 20.52 9.97 3.54
CA GLU A 240 21.54 9.76 2.52
C GLU A 240 22.92 9.72 3.16
N LYS A 241 23.71 8.72 2.82
CA LYS A 241 25.09 8.59 3.28
C LYS A 241 25.96 9.64 2.58
N THR A 242 26.60 10.49 3.37
CA THR A 242 27.56 11.49 2.92
C THR A 242 28.88 11.22 3.63
N ASP A 243 29.85 10.68 2.89
CA ASP A 243 31.14 10.21 3.40
C ASP A 243 31.00 9.19 4.54
N SER A 244 31.11 9.66 5.79
CA SER A 244 31.09 8.87 7.03
C SER A 244 29.82 9.07 7.89
N LEU A 245 28.98 10.05 7.53
CA LEU A 245 27.74 10.38 8.24
C LEU A 245 26.54 10.21 7.31
N TYR A 246 25.35 10.30 7.87
CA TYR A 246 24.11 10.37 7.14
C TYR A 246 23.52 11.77 7.26
N SER A 247 23.16 12.34 6.12
CA SER A 247 22.29 13.49 6.02
C SER A 247 20.83 13.04 6.21
N LEU A 248 20.13 13.69 7.13
CA LEU A 248 18.71 13.46 7.43
C LEU A 248 17.91 14.68 6.96
N LYS A 249 16.92 14.45 6.11
CA LYS A 249 15.94 15.46 5.71
C LYS A 249 14.53 14.92 5.93
N VAL A 250 13.74 15.59 6.76
CA VAL A 250 12.37 15.18 7.09
C VAL A 250 11.43 16.34 6.85
N ILE A 251 10.30 16.08 6.19
CA ILE A 251 9.17 17.00 6.21
C ILE A 251 8.22 16.52 7.30
N TRP A 252 8.07 17.29 8.37
CA TRP A 252 7.12 17.04 9.44
C TRP A 252 5.78 17.70 9.13
N GLY A 253 4.69 16.95 9.27
CA GLY A 253 3.33 17.46 9.34
C GLY A 253 2.88 17.56 10.79
N LEU A 254 2.49 18.75 11.21
CA LEU A 254 1.87 19.04 12.51
C LEU A 254 0.38 19.27 12.28
N TYR A 255 -0.47 18.44 12.89
CA TYR A 255 -1.90 18.41 12.58
C TYR A 255 -2.73 19.11 13.66
N ASP A 256 -3.59 20.02 13.23
CA ASP A 256 -4.61 20.66 14.06
C ASP A 256 -6.00 20.20 13.61
N PHE A 257 -6.83 19.81 14.57
CA PHE A 257 -8.17 19.30 14.35
C PHE A 257 -9.01 19.53 15.60
N GLN A 258 -10.31 19.66 15.41
CA GLN A 258 -11.23 19.73 16.53
C GLN A 258 -11.33 18.35 17.17
N LYS A 259 -10.99 18.25 18.47
CA LYS A 259 -11.33 17.04 19.23
C LYS A 259 -12.86 16.87 19.17
N PRO A 260 -13.39 15.68 18.88
CA PRO A 260 -14.82 15.45 19.02
C PRO A 260 -15.22 15.85 20.44
N ALA A 261 -16.26 16.68 20.55
CA ALA A 261 -16.75 17.12 21.85
C ALA A 261 -17.01 15.89 22.72
N ASP A 262 -16.46 15.90 23.93
CA ASP A 262 -16.63 14.80 24.87
C ASP A 262 -18.08 14.78 25.36
N THR A 263 -18.93 14.03 24.66
CA THR A 263 -20.36 13.89 24.99
C THR A 263 -20.59 13.08 26.27
N THR A 264 -19.53 12.61 26.94
CA THR A 264 -19.62 11.92 28.23
C THR A 264 -19.53 12.85 29.44
N LYS A 265 -19.31 14.16 29.25
CA LYS A 265 -19.55 15.15 30.30
C LYS A 265 -21.05 15.31 30.52
N VAL A 266 -21.59 14.46 31.38
CA VAL A 266 -22.90 14.63 32.00
C VAL A 266 -22.96 16.06 32.54
N VAL A 267 -23.90 16.85 31.99
CA VAL A 267 -24.24 18.16 32.52
C VAL A 267 -24.79 17.93 33.92
N SER A 268 -23.98 18.17 34.94
CA SER A 268 -24.49 18.33 36.30
C SER A 268 -25.39 19.57 36.30
N LYS A 269 -26.70 19.34 36.32
CA LYS A 269 -27.68 20.34 36.74
C LYS A 269 -27.68 20.45 38.26
#